data_AF-A0A1J3EFB5-F1
#
_entry.id   AF-A0A1J3EFB5-F1
#
_cell.length_a   1.000
_cell.length_b   1.000
_cell.length_c   1.000
_cell.angle_alpha   90.00
_cell.angle_beta   90.00
_cell.angle_gamma   90.00
#
_symmetry.space_group_name_H-M   'P 1'
#
loop_
_entity.id
_entity.type
_entity.pdbx_description
1 polymer ?
#
loop_
_entity_poly.entity_id
_entity_poly.type
_entity_poly.pdbx_seq_one_letter_code
_entity_poly.pdbx_strand_id
1 'polypeptide(L)'
;GRKGQNFTVSYLVDSLGFTKKLAASISRKVSFESKRNPDSVLSLLRSHGFTDSQISDIVTDYPLLLTSDAEKSLAPKLKFLQSRGA
;
A
#
# COMPACT_ATOMS: atom_id res chain seq x y z
N GLY A 1 -11.80 -6.88 -13.37
CA GLY A 1 -12.41 -8.22 -13.54
C GLY A 1 -11.82 -9.19 -12.54
N ARG A 2 -12.23 -10.47 -12.46
CA ARG A 2 -11.65 -11.47 -11.53
C ARG A 2 -10.11 -11.58 -11.56
N LYS A 3 -9.46 -11.08 -12.61
CA LYS A 3 -7.99 -11.09 -12.83
C LYS A 3 -7.22 -10.18 -11.87
N GLY A 4 -7.71 -8.97 -11.61
CA GLY A 4 -7.05 -7.98 -10.75
C GLY A 4 -7.08 -8.30 -9.27
N GLN A 5 -8.16 -8.97 -8.82
CA GLN A 5 -8.24 -9.44 -7.45
C GLN A 5 -7.21 -10.55 -7.18
N ASN A 6 -7.01 -11.47 -8.12
CA ASN A 6 -6.03 -12.53 -7.96
C ASN A 6 -4.59 -11.97 -7.92
N PHE A 7 -4.29 -11.00 -8.79
CA PHE A 7 -3.02 -10.27 -8.76
C PHE A 7 -2.80 -9.54 -7.43
N THR A 8 -3.81 -8.81 -6.95
CA THR A 8 -3.74 -8.06 -5.68
C THR A 8 -3.52 -8.99 -4.50
N VAL A 9 -4.16 -10.17 -4.48
CA VAL A 9 -3.95 -11.16 -3.42
C VAL A 9 -2.52 -11.67 -3.42
N SER A 10 -2.01 -12.14 -4.56
CA SER A 10 -0.62 -12.64 -4.64
C SER A 10 0.38 -11.56 -4.25
N TYR A 11 0.20 -10.35 -4.76
CA TYR A 11 1.07 -9.21 -4.45
C TYR A 11 1.18 -8.93 -2.95
N LEU A 12 0.05 -8.92 -2.24
CA LEU A 12 0.01 -8.64 -0.80
C LEU A 12 0.64 -9.78 0.03
N VAL A 13 0.49 -11.02 -0.42
CA VAL A 13 1.14 -12.18 0.21
C VAL A 13 2.65 -12.10 0.01
N ASP A 14 3.10 -11.85 -1.22
CA ASP A 14 4.51 -11.89 -1.57
C ASP A 14 5.29 -10.65 -1.08
N SER A 15 4.67 -9.47 -1.09
CA SER A 15 5.34 -8.19 -0.77
C SER A 15 5.25 -7.81 0.70
N LEU A 16 4.16 -8.17 1.38
CA LEU A 16 3.87 -7.77 2.77
C LEU A 16 3.70 -8.97 3.71
N GLY A 17 3.86 -10.20 3.21
CA GLY A 17 3.76 -11.41 4.04
C GLY A 17 2.35 -11.69 4.56
N PHE A 18 1.30 -11.13 3.96
CA PHE A 18 -0.06 -11.32 4.43
C PHE A 18 -0.52 -12.77 4.27
N THR A 19 -1.40 -13.20 5.18
CA THR A 19 -2.13 -14.45 4.96
C THR A 19 -3.04 -14.30 3.74
N LYS A 20 -3.23 -15.39 2.98
CA LYS A 20 -4.16 -15.41 1.83
C LYS A 20 -5.56 -14.90 2.20
N LYS A 21 -6.04 -15.20 3.41
CA LYS A 21 -7.35 -14.75 3.92
C LYS A 21 -7.39 -13.23 4.11
N LEU A 22 -6.36 -12.65 4.71
CA LEU A 22 -6.25 -11.19 4.88
C LEU A 22 -6.09 -10.49 3.54
N ALA A 23 -5.18 -10.98 2.69
CA ALA A 23 -4.98 -10.47 1.34
C ALA A 23 -6.27 -10.51 0.51
N ALA A 24 -7.05 -11.59 0.59
CA ALA A 24 -8.36 -11.69 -0.06
C ALA A 24 -9.41 -10.74 0.55
N SER A 25 -9.27 -10.36 1.82
CA SER A 25 -10.12 -9.33 2.44
C SER A 25 -9.82 -7.94 1.90
N ILE A 26 -8.52 -7.63 1.79
CA ILE A 26 -8.02 -6.37 1.26
C ILE A 26 -8.32 -6.24 -0.24
N SER A 27 -8.16 -7.31 -1.02
CA SER A 27 -8.43 -7.30 -2.47
C SER A 27 -9.90 -7.08 -2.83
N ARG A 28 -10.83 -7.24 -1.87
CA ARG A 28 -12.23 -6.84 -2.05
C ARG A 28 -12.42 -5.33 -1.92
N LYS A 29 -11.55 -4.65 -1.15
CA LYS A 29 -11.58 -3.20 -0.94
C LYS A 29 -10.77 -2.46 -2.00
N VAL A 30 -9.73 -3.08 -2.55
CA VAL A 30 -8.82 -2.45 -3.49
C VAL A 30 -8.36 -3.43 -4.58
N SER A 31 -8.20 -2.95 -5.81
CA SER A 31 -7.68 -3.74 -6.92
C SER A 31 -6.86 -2.85 -7.85
N PHE A 32 -5.58 -3.18 -8.05
CA PHE A 32 -4.66 -2.40 -8.88
C PHE A 32 -4.56 -3.04 -10.28
N GLU A 33 -5.58 -2.88 -11.12
CA GLU A 33 -5.54 -3.37 -12.53
C GLU A 33 -4.93 -2.35 -13.51
N SER A 34 -4.74 -1.06 -13.14
CA SER A 34 -4.23 -0.07 -14.09
C SER A 34 -3.47 1.11 -13.47
N LYS A 35 -2.39 1.50 -14.15
CA LYS A 35 -1.65 2.79 -14.15
C LYS A 35 -0.90 3.25 -12.90
N ARG A 36 -1.09 2.67 -11.71
CA ARG A 36 -0.38 3.10 -10.50
C ARG A 36 0.34 1.94 -9.84
N ASN A 37 1.62 2.17 -9.51
CA ASN A 37 2.49 1.13 -9.00
C ASN A 37 2.41 1.10 -7.45
N PRO A 38 1.82 0.05 -6.85
CA PRO A 38 1.84 -0.12 -5.39
C PRO A 38 3.28 -0.14 -4.83
N ASP A 39 4.27 -0.57 -5.62
CA ASP A 39 5.68 -0.55 -5.20
C ASP A 39 6.20 0.86 -4.93
N SER A 40 5.71 1.88 -5.67
CA SER A 40 6.09 3.27 -5.42
C SER A 40 5.57 3.75 -4.07
N VAL A 41 4.37 3.31 -3.67
CA VAL A 41 3.80 3.62 -2.35
C VAL A 41 4.63 2.94 -1.26
N LEU A 42 4.93 1.64 -1.41
CA LEU A 42 5.75 0.91 -0.44
C LEU A 42 7.15 1.49 -0.31
N SER A 43 7.79 1.82 -1.44
CA SER A 43 9.14 2.40 -1.47
C SER A 43 9.19 3.77 -0.82
N LEU A 44 8.16 4.61 -1.03
CA LEU A 44 8.04 5.91 -0.39
C LEU A 44 7.89 5.77 1.14
N LEU A 45 7.06 4.84 1.61
CA LEU A 45 6.93 4.62 3.06
C LEU A 45 8.25 4.14 3.66
N ARG A 46 8.94 3.19 3.01
CA ARG A 46 10.26 2.73 3.48
C ARG A 46 11.30 3.83 3.49
N SER A 47 11.32 4.71 2.47
CA SER A 47 12.26 5.84 2.43
C SER A 47 11.99 6.89 3.51
N HIS A 48 10.76 6.97 4.00
CA HIS A 48 10.37 7.77 5.16
C HIS A 48 10.57 7.05 6.51
N GLY A 49 11.17 5.85 6.52
CA GLY A 49 11.55 5.13 7.75
C GLY A 49 10.47 4.20 8.31
N PHE A 50 9.37 3.98 7.60
CA PHE A 50 8.36 3.01 8.03
C PHE A 50 8.88 1.57 7.86
N THR A 51 8.67 0.76 8.91
CA THR A 51 8.99 -0.67 8.90
C THR A 51 7.92 -1.46 8.14
N ASP A 52 8.27 -2.67 7.67
CA ASP A 52 7.31 -3.54 6.97
C ASP A 52 6.08 -3.90 7.83
N SER A 53 6.22 -3.97 9.16
CA SER A 53 5.09 -4.16 10.08
C SER A 53 4.16 -2.95 10.11
N GLN A 54 4.72 -1.73 10.18
CA GLN A 54 3.89 -0.52 10.16
C GLN A 54 3.21 -0.33 8.81
N ILE A 55 3.91 -0.64 7.72
CA ILE A 55 3.33 -0.62 6.37
C ILE A 55 2.18 -1.63 6.26
N SER A 56 2.37 -2.82 6.84
CA SER A 56 1.35 -3.87 6.91
C SER A 56 0.08 -3.39 7.63
N ASP A 57 0.23 -2.72 8.77
CA ASP A 57 -0.89 -2.16 9.53
C ASP A 57 -1.59 -1.05 8.72
N ILE A 58 -0.83 -0.12 8.13
CA ILE A 58 -1.37 0.96 7.29
C ILE A 58 -2.16 0.41 6.10
N VAL A 59 -1.64 -0.62 5.41
CA VAL A 59 -2.32 -1.23 4.26
C VAL A 59 -3.57 -2.01 4.68
N THR A 60 -3.57 -2.58 5.88
CA THR A 60 -4.72 -3.27 6.45
C THR A 60 -5.86 -2.30 6.74
N ASP A 61 -5.53 -1.16 7.35
CA ASP A 61 -6.51 -0.12 7.71
C ASP A 61 -6.94 0.73 6.50
N TYR A 62 -5.98 1.08 5.63
CA TYR A 62 -6.16 1.97 4.49
C TYR A 62 -5.66 1.35 3.18
N PRO A 63 -6.30 0.28 2.68
CA PRO A 63 -5.85 -0.43 1.48
C PRO A 63 -5.91 0.40 0.19
N LEU A 64 -6.76 1.43 0.16
CA LEU A 64 -6.83 2.39 -0.95
C LEU A 64 -5.56 3.26 -1.07
N LEU A 65 -4.69 3.27 -0.06
CA LEU A 65 -3.39 3.95 -0.14
C LEU A 65 -2.56 3.40 -1.31
N LEU A 66 -2.66 2.10 -1.59
CA LEU A 66 -1.91 1.43 -2.65
C LEU A 66 -2.37 1.80 -4.08
N THR A 67 -3.55 2.42 -4.26
CA THR A 67 -3.97 3.02 -5.55
C THR A 67 -3.62 4.52 -5.64
N SER A 68 -3.04 5.12 -4.60
CA SER A 68 -2.72 6.54 -4.58
C SER A 68 -1.43 6.83 -5.37
N ASP A 69 -1.31 8.05 -5.85
CA ASP A 69 -0.06 8.51 -6.47
C ASP A 69 0.94 8.83 -5.35
N ALA A 70 1.99 8.02 -5.23
CA ALA A 70 2.98 8.14 -4.15
C ALA A 70 3.60 9.55 -4.13
N GLU A 71 4.09 10.02 -5.27
CA GLU A 71 4.81 11.30 -5.37
C GLU A 71 3.87 12.51 -5.27
N LYS A 72 2.71 12.47 -5.92
CA LYS A 72 1.81 13.64 -5.96
C LYS A 72 0.89 13.72 -4.76
N SER A 73 0.55 12.59 -4.13
CA SER A 73 -0.49 12.55 -3.08
C SER A 73 0.09 12.25 -1.69
N LEU A 74 1.03 11.31 -1.59
CA LEU A 74 1.53 10.84 -0.30
C LEU A 74 2.77 11.62 0.15
N ALA A 75 3.74 11.83 -0.74
CA ALA A 75 5.00 12.49 -0.40
C ALA A 75 4.82 13.90 0.19
N PRO A 76 3.92 14.78 -0.32
CA PRO A 76 3.70 16.10 0.28
C PRO A 76 3.13 16.00 1.70
N LYS A 77 2.25 15.03 1.95
CA LYS A 77 1.64 14.82 3.28
C LYS A 77 2.65 14.28 4.28
N LEU A 78 3.49 13.32 3.86
CA LEU A 78 4.56 12.78 4.70
C LEU A 78 5.60 13.84 5.06
N LYS A 79 6.04 14.64 4.08
CA LYS A 79 6.94 15.79 4.32
C LYS A 79 6.33 16.81 5.27
N PHE A 80 5.05 17.11 5.09
CA PHE A 80 4.33 18.03 5.97
C PHE A 80 4.24 17.50 7.41
N LEU A 81 3.92 16.23 7.60
CA LEU A 81 3.91 15.60 8.93
C LEU A 81 5.28 15.65 9.59
N GLN A 82 6.34 15.32 8.85
CA GLN A 82 7.72 15.38 9.34
C GLN A 82 8.12 16.81 9.73
N SER A 83 7.71 17.83 8.96
CA SER A 83 7.97 19.25 9.29
C SER A 83 7.29 19.71 10.57
N ARG A 84 6.27 18.99 11.04
CA ARG A 84 5.53 19.27 12.28
C ARG A 84 6.07 18.51 13.50
N GLY A 85 7.20 17.80 13.36
CA GLY A 85 7.85 17.08 14.46
C GLY A 85 7.17 15.76 14.84
N ALA A 86 6.48 15.12 13.89
CA ALA A 86 6.04 13.74 14.04
C ALA A 86 7.24 12.78 14.14
#